data_AF-A0AAU4ZJM3-F1
#
_entry.id   AF-A0AAU4ZJM3-F1
#
_cell.length_a   1.000
_cell.length_b   1.000
_cell.length_c   1.000
_cell.angle_alpha   90.00
_cell.angle_beta   90.00
_cell.angle_gamma   90.00
#
_symmetry.space_group_name_H-M   'P 1'
#
loop_
_entity.id
_entity.type
_entity.pdbx_description
1 polymer ?
#
loop_
_entity_poly.entity_id
_entity_poly.type
_entity_poly.pdbx_seq_one_letter_code
_entity_poly.pdbx_strand_id
1 'polypeptide(L)'
;MAEDEQSGIEPRSFLTYVTEVAQLLGVGDVAMEPKDRHARHLAHAVRKPLLERASLPEKWFAPLVAAAVYDPDPSFCRWFVEPAVYAFGRRRVMAALVDYLRVGTDAERAGAVRAWYCAHLPLRADRSPAYGPGGVRDPALDESQDIKAAWLEASLRVFTESTNLQMRHRVLLNLPTSRSAYPPSLHKLLESALTSARAHPDPHIRRWATAADHKGV
;
A
#
# COMPACT_ATOMS: atom_id res chain seq x y z
N MET A 1 -15.29 -15.42 -42.43
CA MET A 1 -15.19 -16.16 -41.16
C MET A 1 -13.74 -16.18 -40.74
N ALA A 2 -13.38 -15.27 -39.83
CA ALA A 2 -12.25 -15.38 -38.94
C ALA A 2 -12.72 -14.66 -37.68
N GLU A 3 -12.97 -15.44 -36.63
CA GLU A 3 -13.39 -14.95 -35.33
C GLU A 3 -12.18 -14.26 -34.70
N ASP A 4 -12.31 -12.96 -34.45
CA ASP A 4 -11.41 -12.22 -33.57
C ASP A 4 -11.63 -12.75 -32.14
N GLU A 5 -10.74 -13.62 -31.68
CA GLU A 5 -10.55 -13.91 -30.26
C GLU A 5 -10.06 -12.62 -29.57
N GLN A 6 -11.01 -11.77 -29.19
CA GLN A 6 -10.80 -10.78 -28.15
C GLN A 6 -10.51 -11.52 -26.85
N SER A 7 -9.22 -11.74 -26.59
CA SER A 7 -8.68 -12.04 -25.27
C SER A 7 -9.08 -10.89 -24.33
N GLY A 8 -10.28 -10.99 -23.77
CA GLY A 8 -10.86 -10.07 -22.82
C GLY A 8 -10.11 -10.13 -21.49
N ILE A 9 -9.00 -9.40 -21.41
CA ILE A 9 -8.39 -9.10 -20.11
C ILE A 9 -9.35 -8.14 -19.43
N GLU A 10 -10.12 -8.65 -18.46
CA GLU A 10 -10.94 -7.78 -17.60
C GLU A 10 -10.05 -6.67 -17.01
N PRO A 11 -10.52 -5.41 -16.99
CA PRO A 11 -9.75 -4.32 -16.44
C PRO A 11 -9.46 -4.59 -14.96
N ARG A 12 -8.18 -4.53 -14.57
CA ARG A 12 -7.73 -4.67 -13.18
C ARG A 12 -8.51 -3.68 -12.31
N SER A 13 -9.32 -4.22 -11.42
CA SER A 13 -10.21 -3.44 -10.56
C SER A 13 -10.21 -4.01 -9.14
N PHE A 14 -10.72 -3.23 -8.19
CA PHE A 14 -10.93 -3.73 -6.84
C PHE A 14 -11.80 -4.99 -6.82
N LEU A 15 -12.87 -5.00 -7.62
CA LEU A 15 -13.77 -6.13 -7.73
C LEU A 15 -13.02 -7.39 -8.21
N THR A 16 -12.18 -7.26 -9.24
CA THR A 16 -11.37 -8.38 -9.76
C THR A 16 -10.55 -9.04 -8.64
N TYR A 17 -9.80 -8.23 -7.87
CA TYR A 17 -8.90 -8.77 -6.84
C TYR A 17 -9.64 -9.28 -5.61
N VAL A 18 -10.73 -8.64 -5.18
CA VAL A 18 -11.50 -9.15 -4.05
C VAL A 18 -12.24 -10.44 -4.41
N THR A 19 -12.69 -10.59 -5.66
CA THR A 19 -13.26 -11.85 -6.17
C THR A 19 -12.21 -12.95 -6.19
N GLU A 20 -10.99 -12.67 -6.66
CA GLU A 20 -9.89 -13.64 -6.64
C GLU A 20 -9.57 -14.10 -5.20
N VAL A 21 -9.51 -13.17 -4.24
CA VAL A 21 -9.32 -13.50 -2.82
C VAL A 21 -10.48 -14.33 -2.28
N ALA A 22 -11.73 -14.01 -2.64
CA ALA A 22 -12.91 -14.77 -2.22
C ALA A 22 -12.91 -16.20 -2.79
N GLN A 23 -12.56 -16.37 -4.07
CA GLN A 23 -12.41 -17.67 -4.71
C GLN A 23 -11.33 -18.52 -4.05
N LEU A 24 -10.18 -17.92 -3.73
CA LEU A 24 -9.09 -18.58 -3.00
C LEU A 24 -9.55 -19.07 -1.61
N LEU A 25 -10.43 -18.32 -0.95
CA LEU A 25 -11.04 -18.70 0.33
C LEU A 25 -12.17 -19.72 0.23
N GLY A 26 -12.71 -19.97 -0.96
CA GLY A 26 -13.96 -20.73 -1.13
C GLY A 26 -15.18 -20.00 -0.59
N VAL A 27 -15.13 -18.66 -0.47
CA VAL A 27 -16.30 -17.84 -0.14
C VAL A 27 -17.10 -17.68 -1.43
N GLY A 28 -18.26 -18.35 -1.47
CA GLY A 28 -19.12 -18.43 -2.65
C GLY A 28 -19.70 -17.09 -3.08
N ASP A 29 -20.17 -17.08 -4.33
CA ASP A 29 -20.64 -15.89 -5.05
C ASP A 29 -21.82 -15.22 -4.30
N VAL A 30 -21.56 -14.03 -3.73
CA VAL A 30 -22.59 -13.24 -3.05
C VAL A 30 -23.43 -12.61 -4.15
N ALA A 31 -24.68 -13.04 -4.30
CA ALA A 31 -25.62 -12.69 -5.37
C ALA A 31 -25.47 -11.30 -6.04
N MET A 32 -25.78 -11.25 -7.35
CA MET A 32 -25.67 -10.10 -8.27
C MET A 32 -26.20 -8.77 -7.71
N GLU A 33 -25.34 -8.07 -6.98
CA GLU A 33 -25.54 -6.70 -6.55
C GLU A 33 -24.81 -5.72 -7.48
N PRO A 34 -25.13 -4.41 -7.43
CA PRO A 34 -24.33 -3.39 -8.12
C PRO A 34 -22.83 -3.57 -7.80
N LYS A 35 -21.96 -3.50 -8.82
CA LYS A 35 -20.54 -3.91 -8.76
C LYS A 35 -19.79 -3.43 -7.51
N ASP A 36 -20.01 -2.18 -7.10
CA ASP A 36 -19.34 -1.59 -5.91
C ASP A 36 -19.87 -2.17 -4.59
N ARG A 37 -21.19 -2.39 -4.48
CA ARG A 37 -21.80 -3.03 -3.30
C ARG A 37 -21.37 -4.49 -3.20
N HIS A 38 -21.37 -5.18 -4.34
CA HIS A 38 -20.88 -6.56 -4.43
C HIS A 38 -19.40 -6.68 -4.00
N ALA A 39 -18.51 -5.81 -4.52
CA ALA A 39 -17.11 -5.80 -4.11
C ALA A 39 -16.93 -5.56 -2.60
N ARG A 40 -17.71 -4.64 -2.01
CA ARG A 40 -17.66 -4.38 -0.57
C ARG A 40 -18.22 -5.55 0.26
N HIS A 41 -19.27 -6.22 -0.20
CA HIS A 41 -19.81 -7.42 0.44
C HIS A 41 -18.80 -8.56 0.44
N LEU A 42 -18.13 -8.80 -0.70
CA LEU A 42 -17.02 -9.77 -0.77
C LEU A 42 -15.90 -9.40 0.19
N ALA A 43 -15.47 -8.13 0.20
CA ALA A 43 -14.41 -7.64 1.10
C ALA A 43 -14.75 -7.89 2.57
N HIS A 44 -16.01 -7.67 2.95
CA HIS A 44 -16.50 -7.95 4.29
C HIS A 44 -16.50 -9.45 4.60
N ALA A 45 -16.97 -10.28 3.65
CA ALA A 45 -17.06 -11.72 3.80
C ALA A 45 -15.69 -12.40 3.94
N VAL A 46 -14.66 -11.92 3.24
CA VAL A 46 -13.31 -12.50 3.30
C VAL A 46 -12.50 -12.05 4.52
N ARG A 47 -12.82 -10.91 5.13
CA ARG A 47 -12.03 -10.29 6.20
C ARG A 47 -11.79 -11.22 7.39
N LYS A 48 -12.85 -11.78 7.97
CA LYS A 48 -12.74 -12.65 9.16
C LYS A 48 -12.02 -13.96 8.83
N PRO A 49 -12.39 -14.70 7.77
CA PRO A 49 -11.66 -15.90 7.33
C PRO A 49 -10.16 -15.70 7.08
N LEU A 50 -9.75 -14.52 6.57
CA LEU A 50 -8.34 -14.20 6.38
C LEU A 50 -7.59 -14.07 7.72
N LEU A 51 -8.20 -13.44 8.73
CA LEU A 51 -7.58 -13.23 10.05
C LEU A 51 -7.50 -14.50 10.89
N GLU A 52 -8.41 -15.44 10.69
CA GLU A 52 -8.47 -16.72 11.42
C GLU A 52 -7.42 -17.74 10.95
N ARG A 53 -6.64 -17.42 9.92
CA ARG A 53 -5.59 -18.30 9.38
C ARG A 53 -4.23 -17.93 9.95
N ALA A 54 -3.50 -18.94 10.43
CA ALA A 54 -2.14 -18.75 10.94
C ALA A 54 -1.12 -18.52 9.81
N SER A 55 -1.38 -19.11 8.64
CA SER A 55 -0.58 -18.97 7.44
C SER A 55 -1.47 -18.99 6.20
N LEU A 56 -1.03 -18.34 5.13
CA LEU A 56 -1.68 -18.35 3.83
C LEU A 56 -0.76 -18.98 2.77
N PRO A 57 -1.29 -19.72 1.78
CA PRO A 57 -0.48 -20.21 0.67
C PRO A 57 0.15 -19.07 -0.12
N GLU A 58 1.36 -19.28 -0.63
CA GLU A 58 2.15 -18.28 -1.38
C GLU A 58 1.37 -17.58 -2.51
N LYS A 59 0.55 -18.34 -3.27
CA LYS A 59 -0.29 -17.81 -4.36
C LYS A 59 -1.28 -16.72 -3.94
N TRP A 60 -1.54 -16.54 -2.64
CA TRP A 60 -2.45 -15.54 -2.11
C TRP A 60 -1.79 -14.18 -1.92
N PHE A 61 -0.46 -14.11 -1.91
CA PHE A 61 0.25 -12.88 -1.61
C PHE A 61 -0.10 -11.76 -2.61
N ALA A 62 0.05 -12.02 -3.90
CA ALA A 62 -0.18 -11.02 -4.93
C ALA A 62 -1.65 -10.53 -4.99
N PRO A 63 -2.67 -11.43 -5.02
CA PRO A 63 -4.07 -10.99 -5.00
C PRO A 63 -4.45 -10.19 -3.75
N LEU A 64 -3.89 -10.55 -2.59
CA LEU A 64 -4.18 -9.87 -1.34
C LEU A 64 -3.58 -8.46 -1.28
N VAL A 65 -2.32 -8.30 -1.72
CA VAL A 65 -1.70 -6.97 -1.83
C VAL A 65 -2.41 -6.13 -2.90
N ALA A 66 -2.77 -6.73 -4.03
CA ALA A 66 -3.51 -6.02 -5.09
C ALA A 66 -4.90 -5.57 -4.60
N ALA A 67 -5.65 -6.40 -3.87
CA ALA A 67 -6.92 -6.01 -3.27
C ALA A 67 -6.76 -4.81 -2.33
N ALA A 68 -5.67 -4.76 -1.53
CA ALA A 68 -5.36 -3.60 -0.70
C ALA A 68 -5.07 -2.32 -1.50
N VAL A 69 -4.31 -2.42 -2.59
CA VAL A 69 -3.93 -1.29 -3.44
C VAL A 69 -5.13 -0.75 -4.21
N TYR A 70 -5.95 -1.64 -4.74
CA TYR A 70 -7.08 -1.26 -5.59
C TYR A 70 -8.34 -0.87 -4.79
N ASP A 71 -8.43 -1.16 -3.48
CA ASP A 71 -9.57 -0.71 -2.65
C ASP A 71 -9.69 0.82 -2.68
N PRO A 72 -10.81 1.38 -3.18
CA PRO A 72 -10.99 2.83 -3.27
C PRO A 72 -11.11 3.51 -1.90
N ASP A 73 -11.42 2.76 -0.84
CA ASP A 73 -11.66 3.31 0.49
C ASP A 73 -10.40 3.19 1.39
N PRO A 74 -9.82 4.31 1.86
CA PRO A 74 -8.66 4.31 2.75
C PRO A 74 -8.89 3.55 4.06
N SER A 75 -10.12 3.51 4.56
CA SER A 75 -10.46 2.88 5.84
C SER A 75 -10.51 1.36 5.75
N PHE A 76 -10.80 0.83 4.55
CA PHE A 76 -11.06 -0.60 4.35
C PHE A 76 -9.93 -1.35 3.65
N CYS A 77 -8.98 -0.67 3.00
CA CYS A 77 -7.78 -1.33 2.46
C CYS A 77 -7.03 -2.15 3.55
N ARG A 78 -7.13 -1.75 4.83
CA ARG A 78 -6.64 -2.48 5.99
C ARG A 78 -7.15 -3.92 6.08
N TRP A 79 -8.37 -4.22 5.59
CA TRP A 79 -8.95 -5.57 5.64
C TRP A 79 -8.13 -6.58 4.84
N PHE A 80 -7.30 -6.12 3.92
CA PHE A 80 -6.38 -6.94 3.13
C PHE A 80 -4.93 -6.78 3.61
N VAL A 81 -4.50 -5.56 3.96
CA VAL A 81 -3.15 -5.31 4.48
C VAL A 81 -2.89 -6.05 5.79
N GLU A 82 -3.80 -5.98 6.75
CA GLU A 82 -3.61 -6.58 8.06
C GLU A 82 -3.40 -8.11 7.98
N PRO A 83 -4.27 -8.91 7.31
CA PRO A 83 -4.00 -10.33 7.14
C PRO A 83 -2.76 -10.62 6.28
N ALA A 84 -2.42 -9.78 5.29
CA ALA A 84 -1.19 -9.94 4.52
C ALA A 84 0.05 -9.81 5.42
N VAL A 85 0.05 -8.82 6.33
CA VAL A 85 1.14 -8.59 7.27
C VAL A 85 1.24 -9.72 8.31
N TYR A 86 0.10 -10.25 8.77
CA TYR A 86 0.10 -11.44 9.64
C TYR A 86 0.73 -12.65 8.92
N ALA A 87 0.28 -12.97 7.71
CA ALA A 87 0.66 -14.20 7.01
C ALA A 87 2.04 -14.16 6.32
N PHE A 88 2.43 -13.01 5.75
CA PHE A 88 3.61 -12.90 4.88
C PHE A 88 4.72 -11.99 5.45
N GLY A 89 4.48 -11.37 6.61
CA GLY A 89 5.40 -10.44 7.22
C GLY A 89 5.28 -9.01 6.67
N ARG A 90 5.47 -8.04 7.57
CA ARG A 90 5.39 -6.61 7.23
C ARG A 90 6.43 -6.19 6.22
N ARG A 91 7.67 -6.68 6.38
CA ARG A 91 8.79 -6.39 5.48
C ARG A 91 8.41 -6.66 4.03
N ARG A 92 7.84 -7.84 3.76
CA ARG A 92 7.49 -8.29 2.43
C ARG A 92 6.31 -7.51 1.84
N VAL A 93 5.26 -7.27 2.63
CA VAL A 93 4.11 -6.46 2.21
C VAL A 93 4.56 -5.04 1.86
N MET A 94 5.36 -4.41 2.72
CA MET A 94 5.89 -3.06 2.49
C MET A 94 6.77 -3.01 1.23
N ALA A 95 7.58 -4.04 0.97
CA ALA A 95 8.39 -4.10 -0.25
C ALA A 95 7.52 -4.10 -1.52
N ALA A 96 6.44 -4.89 -1.55
CA ALA A 96 5.51 -4.89 -2.67
C ALA A 96 4.82 -3.53 -2.87
N LEU A 97 4.51 -2.81 -1.79
CA LEU A 97 3.94 -1.45 -1.87
C LEU A 97 4.95 -0.44 -2.43
N VAL A 98 6.25 -0.57 -2.11
CA VAL A 98 7.32 0.23 -2.72
C VAL A 98 7.36 0.00 -4.23
N ASP A 99 7.20 -1.24 -4.69
CA ASP A 99 7.19 -1.54 -6.12
C ASP A 99 5.98 -0.89 -6.83
N TYR A 100 4.78 -0.98 -6.25
CA TYR A 100 3.61 -0.22 -6.75
C TYR A 100 3.86 1.28 -6.80
N LEU A 101 4.55 1.85 -5.82
CA LEU A 101 4.88 3.28 -5.81
C LEU A 101 5.86 3.64 -6.96
N ARG A 102 6.85 2.77 -7.22
CA ARG A 102 7.87 2.99 -8.26
C ARG A 102 7.28 2.88 -9.66
N VAL A 103 6.63 1.77 -9.97
CA VAL A 103 6.28 1.41 -11.37
C VAL A 103 4.79 1.49 -11.69
N GLY A 104 3.94 1.65 -10.68
CA GLY A 104 2.49 1.68 -10.86
C GLY A 104 1.98 2.94 -11.56
N THR A 105 0.78 2.83 -12.09
CA THR A 105 -0.05 3.96 -12.52
C THR A 105 -0.36 4.90 -11.36
N ASP A 106 -0.82 6.13 -11.64
CA ASP A 106 -1.22 7.07 -10.57
C ASP A 106 -2.29 6.49 -9.63
N ALA A 107 -3.21 5.66 -10.16
CA ALA A 107 -4.23 4.98 -9.35
C ALA A 107 -3.61 3.93 -8.41
N GLU A 108 -2.67 3.13 -8.91
CA GLU A 108 -1.94 2.13 -8.12
C GLU A 108 -1.04 2.79 -7.08
N ARG A 109 -0.30 3.85 -7.44
CA ARG A 109 0.51 4.65 -6.51
C ARG A 109 -0.35 5.25 -5.41
N ALA A 110 -1.49 5.84 -5.77
CA ALA A 110 -2.47 6.35 -4.82
C ALA A 110 -2.98 5.26 -3.87
N GLY A 111 -3.20 4.05 -4.39
CA GLY A 111 -3.53 2.85 -3.62
C GLY A 111 -2.45 2.42 -2.64
N ALA A 112 -1.22 2.32 -3.13
CA ALA A 112 -0.05 1.95 -2.36
C ALA A 112 0.19 2.92 -1.19
N VAL A 113 -0.01 4.23 -1.39
CA VAL A 113 0.08 5.23 -0.31
C VAL A 113 -0.93 4.97 0.81
N ARG A 114 -2.17 4.59 0.48
CA ARG A 114 -3.20 4.24 1.50
C ARG A 114 -2.82 2.96 2.23
N ALA A 115 -2.44 1.93 1.48
CA ALA A 115 -2.04 0.64 2.04
C ALA A 115 -0.78 0.74 2.91
N TRP A 116 0.16 1.63 2.56
CA TRP A 116 1.39 1.87 3.30
C TRP A 116 1.13 2.37 4.72
N TYR A 117 0.19 3.31 4.87
CA TYR A 117 -0.25 3.77 6.19
C TYR A 117 -0.78 2.60 7.03
N CYS A 118 -1.65 1.77 6.43
CA CYS A 118 -2.20 0.60 7.11
C CYS A 118 -1.13 -0.43 7.48
N ALA A 119 -0.10 -0.59 6.64
CA ALA A 119 1.01 -1.50 6.85
C ALA A 119 1.96 -1.06 7.98
N HIS A 120 1.79 0.14 8.56
CA HIS A 120 2.54 0.59 9.75
C HIS A 120 1.78 0.38 11.05
N LEU A 121 0.49 0.09 11.00
CA LEU A 121 -0.31 -0.02 12.21
C LEU A 121 0.17 -1.20 13.07
N PRO A 122 0.12 -1.07 14.40
CA PRO A 122 0.44 -2.16 15.31
C PRO A 122 -0.48 -3.36 15.04
N LEU A 123 0.13 -4.54 14.95
CA LEU A 123 -0.59 -5.81 14.98
C LEU A 123 -0.89 -6.18 16.43
N ARG A 124 -1.90 -7.03 16.63
CA ARG A 124 -2.24 -7.53 17.97
C ARG A 124 -2.32 -9.06 17.93
N ALA A 125 -1.66 -9.70 18.88
CA ALA A 125 -1.57 -11.16 18.95
C ALA A 125 -2.94 -11.84 19.14
N ASP A 126 -3.90 -11.16 19.77
CA ASP A 126 -5.27 -11.65 19.97
C ASP A 126 -6.14 -11.66 18.71
N ARG A 127 -5.68 -11.03 17.62
CA ARG A 127 -6.46 -10.90 16.37
C ARG A 127 -6.12 -11.94 15.30
N SER A 128 -5.04 -12.69 15.45
CA SER A 128 -4.64 -13.71 14.48
C SER A 128 -3.79 -14.79 15.13
N PRO A 129 -4.00 -16.08 14.78
CA PRO A 129 -3.16 -17.18 15.26
C PRO A 129 -1.74 -17.17 14.68
N ALA A 130 -1.40 -16.23 13.78
CA ALA A 130 -0.04 -16.07 13.23
C ALA A 130 1.04 -15.79 14.28
N TYR A 131 0.66 -15.37 15.50
CA TYR A 131 1.55 -15.15 16.62
C TYR A 131 1.88 -16.43 17.41
N GLY A 132 1.38 -17.60 16.99
CA GLY A 132 1.63 -18.87 17.67
C GLY A 132 1.18 -18.91 19.14
N PRO A 133 1.38 -20.05 19.82
CA PRO A 133 1.15 -20.15 21.27
C PRO A 133 2.07 -19.16 22.02
N GLY A 134 1.48 -18.35 22.91
CA GLY A 134 2.24 -17.38 23.71
C GLY A 134 2.38 -15.98 23.09
N GLY A 135 1.82 -15.74 21.90
CA GLY A 135 1.78 -14.40 21.32
C GLY A 135 3.13 -13.92 20.78
N VAL A 136 3.97 -14.82 20.28
CA VAL A 136 5.32 -14.55 19.77
C VAL A 136 5.43 -14.98 18.30
N ARG A 137 5.76 -14.04 17.42
CA ARG A 137 6.16 -14.32 16.02
C ARG A 137 7.59 -13.90 15.77
N ASP A 138 8.18 -14.43 14.71
CA ASP A 138 9.52 -14.07 14.27
C ASP A 138 9.65 -12.55 14.00
N PRO A 139 10.50 -11.82 14.75
CA PRO A 139 10.73 -10.40 14.53
C PRO A 139 11.29 -10.06 13.14
N ALA A 140 12.00 -10.99 12.49
CA ALA A 140 12.57 -10.77 11.16
C ALA A 140 11.49 -10.52 10.10
N LEU A 141 10.25 -11.01 10.32
CA LEU A 141 9.10 -10.72 9.46
C LEU A 141 8.71 -9.24 9.47
N ASP A 142 9.05 -8.50 10.54
CA ASP A 142 8.66 -7.11 10.75
C ASP A 142 9.81 -6.10 10.59
N GLU A 143 11.05 -6.58 10.47
CA GLU A 143 12.22 -5.75 10.23
C GLU A 143 12.17 -5.07 8.84
N SER A 144 11.94 -3.76 8.84
CA SER A 144 11.53 -3.01 7.64
C SER A 144 12.26 -1.68 7.45
N GLN A 145 13.40 -1.46 8.11
CA GLN A 145 14.10 -0.17 8.08
C GLN A 145 14.64 0.20 6.68
N ASP A 146 15.25 -0.76 6.00
CA ASP A 146 15.68 -0.62 4.60
C ASP A 146 14.49 -0.39 3.65
N ILE A 147 13.34 -1.05 3.89
CA ILE A 147 12.12 -0.85 3.09
C ILE A 147 11.55 0.54 3.31
N LYS A 148 11.62 1.08 4.53
CA LYS A 148 11.25 2.48 4.81
C LYS A 148 12.16 3.46 4.07
N ALA A 149 13.46 3.21 4.01
CA ALA A 149 14.38 4.01 3.22
C ALA A 149 14.03 3.96 1.71
N ALA A 150 13.73 2.77 1.19
CA ALA A 150 13.29 2.59 -0.20
C ALA A 150 11.97 3.33 -0.51
N TRP A 151 11.04 3.37 0.44
CA TRP A 151 9.81 4.14 0.32
C TRP A 151 10.04 5.65 0.30
N LEU A 152 10.91 6.16 1.18
CA LEU A 152 11.28 7.58 1.17
C LEU A 152 11.89 7.98 -0.17
N GLU A 153 12.79 7.16 -0.69
CA GLU A 153 13.39 7.37 -2.01
C GLU A 153 12.33 7.40 -3.12
N ALA A 154 11.46 6.39 -3.19
CA ALA A 154 10.41 6.30 -4.20
C ALA A 154 9.42 7.47 -4.09
N SER A 155 9.08 7.89 -2.87
CA SER A 155 8.19 9.04 -2.62
C SER A 155 8.80 10.36 -3.09
N LEU A 156 10.09 10.59 -2.83
CA LEU A 156 10.82 11.76 -3.33
C LEU A 156 10.86 11.78 -4.86
N ARG A 157 11.12 10.64 -5.51
CA ARG A 157 11.11 10.53 -6.98
C ARG A 157 9.73 10.82 -7.56
N VAL A 158 8.67 10.21 -7.01
CA VAL A 158 7.29 10.47 -7.44
C VAL A 158 6.93 11.95 -7.27
N PHE A 159 7.34 12.57 -6.16
CA PHE A 159 7.14 13.99 -5.94
C PHE A 159 7.81 14.86 -7.03
N THR A 160 9.04 14.54 -7.40
CA THR A 160 9.80 15.31 -8.41
C THR A 160 9.33 15.06 -9.84
N GLU A 161 8.96 13.83 -10.17
CA GLU A 161 8.73 13.38 -11.55
C GLU A 161 7.25 13.47 -11.96
N SER A 162 6.30 13.31 -11.03
CA SER A 162 4.88 13.32 -11.36
C SER A 162 4.43 14.71 -11.80
N THR A 163 3.66 14.80 -12.88
CA THR A 163 2.94 16.02 -13.28
C THR A 163 1.58 16.14 -12.60
N ASN A 164 1.12 15.08 -11.93
CA ASN A 164 -0.15 15.03 -11.24
C ASN A 164 -0.03 15.69 -9.85
N LEU A 165 -0.65 16.85 -9.69
CA LEU A 165 -0.61 17.61 -8.43
C LEU A 165 -1.17 16.82 -7.24
N GLN A 166 -2.23 16.04 -7.46
CA GLN A 166 -2.82 15.20 -6.41
C GLN A 166 -1.85 14.11 -5.97
N MET A 167 -1.06 13.55 -6.89
CA MET A 167 -0.06 12.56 -6.54
C MET A 167 1.09 13.20 -5.74
N ARG A 168 1.55 14.41 -6.13
CA ARG A 168 2.54 15.17 -5.36
C ARG A 168 2.08 15.42 -3.92
N HIS A 169 0.82 15.85 -3.74
CA HIS A 169 0.26 16.06 -2.40
C HIS A 169 0.19 14.75 -1.60
N ARG A 170 -0.26 13.66 -2.21
CA ARG A 170 -0.40 12.35 -1.52
C ARG A 170 0.92 11.83 -0.97
N VAL A 171 2.02 11.88 -1.76
CA VAL A 171 3.32 11.42 -1.27
C VAL A 171 3.88 12.36 -0.21
N LEU A 172 3.65 13.67 -0.35
CA LEU A 172 4.11 14.69 0.58
C LEU A 172 3.51 14.51 1.98
N LEU A 173 2.26 14.05 2.10
CA LEU A 173 1.65 13.71 3.39
C LEU A 173 2.42 12.65 4.20
N ASN A 174 3.21 11.80 3.53
CA ASN A 174 3.97 10.72 4.16
C ASN A 174 5.49 10.99 4.17
N LEU A 175 5.93 12.13 3.64
CA LEU A 175 7.35 12.53 3.69
C LEU A 175 7.63 13.25 5.01
N PRO A 176 8.66 12.82 5.77
CA PRO A 176 9.07 13.53 6.98
C PRO A 176 9.43 15.00 6.71
N THR A 177 9.11 15.87 7.66
CA THR A 177 9.53 17.27 7.64
C THR A 177 10.84 17.50 8.41
N SER A 178 11.53 16.44 8.82
CA SER A 178 12.86 16.56 9.45
C SER A 178 13.91 15.92 8.57
N ARG A 179 14.98 16.64 8.27
CA ARG A 179 16.14 16.10 7.54
C ARG A 179 16.74 14.87 8.23
N SER A 180 16.76 14.83 9.57
CA SER A 180 17.32 13.71 10.33
C SER A 180 16.54 12.40 10.18
N ALA A 181 15.28 12.46 9.70
CA ALA A 181 14.48 11.28 9.41
C ALA A 181 14.88 10.61 8.07
N TYR A 182 15.73 11.25 7.27
CA TYR A 182 16.22 10.69 6.02
C TYR A 182 17.62 10.07 6.20
N PRO A 183 17.85 8.85 5.69
CA PRO A 183 19.19 8.27 5.69
C PRO A 183 20.15 9.13 4.84
N PRO A 184 21.46 9.18 5.16
CA PRO A 184 22.43 10.03 4.48
C PRO A 184 22.46 9.85 2.96
N SER A 185 22.24 8.62 2.47
CA SER A 185 22.20 8.29 1.04
C SER A 185 21.11 9.06 0.28
N LEU A 186 20.04 9.50 0.95
CA LEU A 186 18.93 10.23 0.35
C LEU A 186 19.05 11.76 0.46
N HIS A 187 20.06 12.28 1.15
CA HIS A 187 20.16 13.73 1.38
C HIS A 187 20.30 14.53 0.08
N LYS A 188 21.03 14.01 -0.91
CA LYS A 188 21.13 14.66 -2.23
C LYS A 188 19.79 14.71 -2.96
N LEU A 189 19.02 13.62 -2.91
CA LEU A 189 17.69 13.55 -3.52
C LEU A 189 16.71 14.50 -2.81
N LEU A 190 16.77 14.54 -1.47
CA LEU A 190 16.01 15.47 -0.66
C LEU A 190 16.30 16.92 -1.04
N GLU A 191 17.57 17.34 -1.15
CA GLU A 191 17.92 18.71 -1.58
C GLU A 191 17.35 19.08 -2.94
N SER A 192 17.40 18.14 -3.89
CA SER A 192 16.82 18.34 -5.22
C SER A 192 15.30 18.53 -5.14
N ALA A 193 14.62 17.71 -4.34
CA ALA A 193 13.17 17.82 -4.12
C ALA A 193 12.79 19.13 -3.43
N LEU A 194 13.54 19.55 -2.40
CA LEU A 194 13.32 20.82 -1.69
C LEU A 194 13.52 22.03 -2.60
N THR A 195 14.56 22.01 -3.44
CA THR A 195 14.80 23.09 -4.42
C THR A 195 13.62 23.25 -5.37
N SER A 196 13.11 22.13 -5.92
CA SER A 196 11.91 22.13 -6.77
C SER A 196 10.66 22.62 -6.00
N ALA A 197 10.49 22.17 -4.75
CA ALA A 197 9.35 22.53 -3.92
C ALA A 197 9.31 24.03 -3.56
N ARG A 198 10.45 24.66 -3.27
CA ARG A 198 10.53 26.10 -2.95
C ARG A 198 10.07 26.99 -4.10
N ALA A 199 10.39 26.60 -5.34
CA ALA A 199 10.00 27.33 -6.55
C ALA A 199 8.56 27.01 -7.02
N HIS A 200 7.85 26.09 -6.36
CA HIS A 200 6.56 25.59 -6.83
C HIS A 200 5.43 26.62 -6.63
N PRO A 201 4.48 26.79 -7.57
CA PRO A 201 3.36 27.74 -7.44
C PRO A 201 2.36 27.35 -6.34
N ASP A 202 2.27 26.07 -6.01
CA ASP A 202 1.40 25.56 -4.93
C ASP A 202 1.94 25.91 -3.53
N PRO A 203 1.17 26.63 -2.68
CA PRO A 203 1.59 27.02 -1.35
C PRO A 203 1.74 25.85 -0.36
N HIS A 204 1.00 24.75 -0.52
CA HIS A 204 1.15 23.57 0.31
C HIS A 204 2.50 22.89 0.08
N ILE A 205 2.93 22.79 -1.17
CA ILE A 205 4.26 22.25 -1.53
C ILE A 205 5.39 23.15 -0.99
N ARG A 206 5.26 24.48 -1.11
CA ARG A 206 6.26 25.40 -0.54
C ARG A 206 6.36 25.27 0.99
N ARG A 207 5.23 25.14 1.69
CA ARG A 207 5.19 24.96 3.15
C ARG A 207 5.93 23.71 3.61
N TRP A 208 5.80 22.60 2.89
CA TRP A 208 6.58 21.39 3.20
C TRP A 208 8.09 21.65 3.11
N ALA A 209 8.55 22.35 2.07
CA ALA A 209 9.96 22.69 1.93
C ALA A 209 10.46 23.55 3.10
N THR A 210 9.69 24.57 3.48
CA THR A 210 10.01 25.42 4.64
C THR A 210 10.08 24.61 5.94
N ALA A 211 9.15 23.68 6.16
CA ALA A 211 9.16 22.82 7.34
C ALA A 211 10.38 21.87 7.35
N ALA A 212 10.71 21.28 6.20
CA ALA A 212 11.87 20.40 6.03
C ALA A 212 13.22 21.09 6.24
N ASP A 213 13.29 22.40 5.98
CA ASP A 213 14.50 23.22 6.17
C ASP A 213 14.76 23.59 7.63
N HIS A 214 13.75 23.52 8.49
CA HIS A 214 13.95 23.78 9.91
C HIS A 214 14.78 22.63 10.49
N LYS A 215 16.09 22.89 10.66
CA LYS A 215 16.95 22.07 11.49
C LYS A 215 16.29 22.04 12.87
N GLY A 216 15.71 20.89 13.24
CA GLY A 216 15.22 20.68 14.59
C GLY A 216 16.31 21.12 15.57
N VAL A 217 15.94 22.03 16.47
CA VAL A 217 16.77 22.43 17.62
C VAL A 217 16.93 21.23 18.53
#